data_AF-A0A2G6G4Z3-F1
#
_entry.id   AF-A0A2G6G4Z3-F1
#
_cell.length_a   1.000
_cell.length_b   1.000
_cell.length_c   1.000
_cell.angle_alpha   90.00
_cell.angle_beta   90.00
_cell.angle_gamma   90.00
#
_symmetry.space_group_name_H-M   'P 1'
#
loop_
_entity.id
_entity.type
_entity.pdbx_description
1 polymer ?
#
loop_
_entity_poly.entity_id
_entity_poly.type
_entity_poly.pdbx_seq_one_letter_code
_entity_poly.pdbx_strand_id
1 'polypeptide(L)'
;MQLIDQHTKSIMEGCKERARDAGLRFDDESLEYVVTNRDMIELSPKVMIPTMYDFWVHDVEVLKGKGKYELYPGNPYETVINTRPAISFYNDNNPDWLNVMIFYHVLGHIDFFQNNLYFRHTWDDDFAGKALADKRAIARLRSEKGRWVDYVLEFARSLDNLVNYYGLLSDLHRRPDNGNSARLDYYFDVFLQDEKKVRVNAYVGEIERYNKAVREHGAGGEDEFFRQVTQQHPEFQAMFEKSRRQPARQGDDVMLFLMDHSPFLNAEENLWMKNVLEIVRSTSLYFQPQIRTKIMNEGWASYWHETLFMRDDRIGGHEVDFARVNSAVTAMPRVGLNPYALGMRLFYFIEEAANKGRYSRKFLSLLDARQRKAFDERGDSGQEFIFTVRENLNDFLFVKTFLEQDFVDRHKLFVADRVLDQQRMVWRWYVKSRKAEDYRAMVGEQLYHPPHVTVDLERTDGDALYLKHHFEGKPLVREFIHNTMMGLEYLWGGKTMLETTEVQSIQKPERQPTLPGMPAAIPDDEAEPEITWQRVLYSMKDRKLSRGVV
;
A
#
# COMPACT_ATOMS: atom_id res chain seq x y z
N MET A 1 7.26 20.18 22.09
CA MET A 1 7.28 20.53 20.66
C MET A 1 7.43 22.04 20.43
N GLN A 2 8.52 22.47 19.79
CA GLN A 2 8.82 23.87 19.47
C GLN A 2 9.38 23.96 18.04
N LEU A 3 9.20 25.09 17.35
CA LEU A 3 9.88 25.30 16.06
C LEU A 3 11.38 25.42 16.27
N ILE A 4 12.17 24.97 15.29
CA ILE A 4 13.62 25.17 15.29
C ILE A 4 13.98 26.66 15.31
N ASP A 5 15.15 27.00 15.86
CA ASP A 5 15.65 28.36 15.82
C ASP A 5 16.11 28.79 14.42
N GLN A 6 16.38 30.09 14.26
CA GLN A 6 16.77 30.69 12.98
C GLN A 6 18.14 30.19 12.48
N HIS A 7 19.05 29.83 13.39
CA HIS A 7 20.37 29.33 12.99
C HIS A 7 20.25 27.94 12.37
N THR A 8 19.52 27.05 13.05
CA THR A 8 19.20 25.70 12.57
C THR A 8 18.42 25.75 11.26
N LYS A 9 17.47 26.69 11.13
CA LYS A 9 16.74 26.89 9.88
C LYS A 9 17.67 27.26 8.72
N SER A 10 18.62 28.18 8.94
CA SER A 10 19.61 28.55 7.92
C SER A 10 20.48 27.36 7.46
N ILE A 11 20.88 26.50 8.40
CA ILE A 11 21.59 25.23 8.15
C ILE A 11 20.77 24.29 7.26
N MET A 12 19.46 24.18 7.51
CA MET A 12 18.54 23.32 6.78
C MET A 12 18.22 23.86 5.37
N GLU A 13 18.11 25.18 5.20
CA GLU A 13 17.95 25.77 3.86
C GLU A 13 19.17 25.48 2.96
N GLY A 14 20.40 25.50 3.51
CA GLY A 14 21.59 25.06 2.78
C GLY A 14 21.57 23.57 2.41
N CYS A 15 20.91 22.71 3.20
CA CYS A 15 20.67 21.32 2.82
C CYS A 15 19.69 21.21 1.64
N LYS A 16 18.65 22.05 1.61
CA LYS A 16 17.68 22.08 0.50
C LYS A 16 18.34 22.46 -0.82
N GLU A 17 19.24 23.45 -0.80
CA GLU A 17 20.04 23.82 -1.98
C GLU A 17 20.84 22.63 -2.52
N ARG A 18 21.62 21.97 -1.66
CA ARG A 18 22.40 20.77 -2.04
C ARG A 18 21.54 19.63 -2.57
N ALA A 19 20.38 19.41 -1.97
CA ALA A 19 19.44 18.39 -2.41
C ALA A 19 18.87 18.70 -3.81
N ARG A 20 18.57 19.97 -4.10
CA ARG A 20 18.10 20.43 -5.42
C ARG A 20 19.19 20.32 -6.49
N ASP A 21 20.42 20.68 -6.15
CA ASP A 21 21.58 20.50 -7.04
C ASP A 21 21.80 19.02 -7.40
N ALA A 22 21.42 18.10 -6.50
CA ALA A 22 21.46 16.67 -6.74
C ALA A 22 20.26 16.10 -7.52
N GLY A 23 19.27 16.95 -7.85
CA GLY A 23 18.09 16.61 -8.65
C GLY A 23 16.81 16.34 -7.86
N LEU A 24 16.82 16.43 -6.52
CA LEU A 24 15.61 16.28 -5.71
C LEU A 24 14.66 17.47 -5.94
N ARG A 25 13.35 17.19 -5.95
CA ARG A 25 12.30 18.19 -6.18
C ARG A 25 11.33 18.20 -5.01
N PHE A 26 11.25 19.34 -4.33
CA PHE A 26 10.31 19.56 -3.25
C PHE A 26 9.96 21.04 -3.10
N ASP A 27 8.76 21.32 -2.59
CA ASP A 27 8.28 22.67 -2.25
C ASP A 27 9.22 23.41 -1.27
N ASP A 28 9.23 24.75 -1.33
CA ASP A 28 10.07 25.59 -0.47
C ASP A 28 9.62 25.57 1.00
N GLU A 29 8.31 25.43 1.23
CA GLU A 29 7.72 25.55 2.55
C GLU A 29 7.71 24.21 3.31
N SER A 30 8.40 24.19 4.45
CA SER A 30 8.41 23.08 5.40
C SER A 30 8.47 23.62 6.84
N LEU A 31 7.84 22.90 7.77
CA LEU A 31 7.83 23.18 9.19
C LEU A 31 8.65 22.13 9.94
N GLU A 32 9.69 22.58 10.64
CA GLU A 32 10.58 21.73 11.42
C GLU A 32 10.39 21.99 12.90
N TYR A 33 10.05 20.92 13.64
CA TYR A 33 9.81 20.97 15.07
C TYR A 33 10.83 20.15 15.84
N VAL A 34 11.33 20.72 16.93
CA VAL A 34 12.06 19.98 17.97
C VAL A 34 11.05 19.33 18.92
N VAL A 35 11.22 18.03 19.14
CA VAL A 35 10.37 17.19 20.00
C VAL A 35 11.21 16.45 21.01
N THR A 36 10.60 16.17 22.17
CA THR A 36 11.21 15.32 23.20
C THR A 36 10.93 13.84 22.92
N ASN A 37 11.69 12.93 23.51
CA ASN A 37 11.36 11.49 23.50
C ASN A 37 9.94 11.20 24.00
N ARG A 38 9.45 11.98 24.97
CA ARG A 38 8.08 11.87 25.47
C ARG A 38 7.06 12.28 24.40
N ASP A 39 7.30 13.40 23.73
CA ASP A 39 6.43 13.86 22.64
C ASP A 39 6.33 12.78 21.55
N MET A 40 7.47 12.17 21.17
CA MET A 40 7.49 11.09 20.18
C MET A 40 6.69 9.86 20.62
N ILE A 41 6.78 9.43 21.89
CA ILE A 41 5.98 8.31 22.42
C ILE A 41 4.48 8.64 22.38
N GLU A 42 4.09 9.87 22.76
CA GLU A 42 2.69 10.29 22.80
C GLU A 42 2.09 10.48 21.39
N LEU A 43 2.91 10.84 20.40
CA LEU A 43 2.49 11.06 19.03
C LEU A 43 2.58 9.81 18.14
N SER A 44 3.41 8.82 18.50
CA SER A 44 3.63 7.61 17.68
C SER A 44 2.35 6.86 17.30
N PRO A 45 1.39 6.60 18.21
CA PRO A 45 0.14 5.91 17.84
C PRO A 45 -0.74 6.69 16.86
N LYS A 46 -0.51 8.00 16.71
CA LYS A 46 -1.20 8.90 15.79
C LYS A 46 -0.42 9.12 14.49
N VAL A 47 0.51 8.21 14.16
CA VAL A 47 1.40 8.34 12.99
C VAL A 47 2.15 9.69 13.02
N MET A 48 2.47 10.14 14.23
CA MET A 48 3.13 11.42 14.51
C MET A 48 2.34 12.69 14.15
N ILE A 49 1.05 12.59 13.80
CA ILE A 49 0.19 13.73 13.47
C ILE A 49 -0.51 14.26 14.73
N PRO A 50 -0.10 15.43 15.28
CA PRO A 50 -0.64 15.90 16.57
C PRO A 50 -2.13 16.25 16.51
N THR A 51 -2.60 16.62 15.32
CA THR A 51 -3.98 17.03 15.05
C THR A 51 -4.92 15.86 14.79
N MET A 52 -4.42 14.62 14.68
CA MET A 52 -5.26 13.44 14.47
C MET A 52 -6.24 13.26 15.64
N TYR A 53 -7.44 12.76 15.33
CA TYR A 53 -8.48 12.50 16.32
C TYR A 53 -8.03 11.47 17.38
N ASP A 54 -8.55 11.63 18.59
CA ASP A 54 -8.23 10.76 19.71
C ASP A 54 -9.07 9.48 19.67
N PHE A 55 -8.47 8.34 19.99
CA PHE A 55 -9.10 7.02 20.02
C PHE A 55 -8.47 6.21 21.16
N TRP A 56 -9.27 5.48 21.95
CA TRP A 56 -8.78 4.87 23.20
C TRP A 56 -7.64 3.86 22.99
N VAL A 57 -7.58 3.19 21.82
CA VAL A 57 -6.45 2.29 21.49
C VAL A 57 -5.15 3.08 21.37
N HIS A 58 -5.20 4.34 20.92
CA HIS A 58 -4.02 5.21 20.93
C HIS A 58 -3.52 5.39 22.37
N ASP A 59 -4.40 5.64 23.34
CA ASP A 59 -4.01 5.83 24.74
C ASP A 59 -3.37 4.55 25.33
N VAL A 60 -3.90 3.38 24.98
CA VAL A 60 -3.33 2.08 25.39
C VAL A 60 -1.93 1.89 24.80
N GLU A 61 -1.73 2.20 23.52
CA GLU A 61 -0.40 2.10 22.89
C GLU A 61 0.57 3.15 23.45
N VAL A 62 0.12 4.36 23.83
CA VAL A 62 0.95 5.34 24.54
C VAL A 62 1.41 4.78 25.88
N LEU A 63 0.51 4.20 26.68
CA LEU A 63 0.86 3.62 27.99
C LEU A 63 1.88 2.49 27.85
N LYS A 64 1.67 1.60 26.88
CA LYS A 64 2.60 0.52 26.54
C LYS A 64 3.95 1.06 26.07
N GLY A 65 3.95 2.10 25.24
CA GLY A 65 5.14 2.80 24.78
C GLY A 65 5.95 3.41 25.92
N LYS A 66 5.27 4.08 26.87
CA LYS A 66 5.89 4.63 28.09
C LYS A 66 6.55 3.53 28.92
N GLY A 67 5.83 2.45 29.23
CA GLY A 67 6.39 1.32 29.98
C GLY A 67 7.58 0.65 29.28
N LYS A 68 7.52 0.49 27.95
CA LYS A 68 8.65 -0.05 27.18
C LYS A 68 9.86 0.88 27.25
N TYR A 69 9.66 2.19 27.13
CA TYR A 69 10.74 3.18 27.17
C TYR A 69 11.40 3.25 28.56
N GLU A 70 10.63 3.17 29.65
CA GLU A 70 11.17 3.11 31.01
C GLU A 70 12.11 1.91 31.22
N LEU A 71 11.79 0.77 30.60
CA LEU A 71 12.61 -0.44 30.67
C LEU A 71 13.79 -0.43 29.70
N TYR A 72 13.57 0.08 28.48
CA TYR A 72 14.52 0.08 27.38
C TYR A 72 14.50 1.43 26.64
N PRO A 73 15.18 2.45 27.18
CA PRO A 73 15.25 3.76 26.54
C PRO A 73 15.89 3.64 25.15
N GLY A 74 15.26 4.22 24.14
CA GLY A 74 15.74 4.29 22.77
C GLY A 74 15.39 5.63 22.16
N ASN A 75 16.23 6.14 21.25
CA ASN A 75 16.05 7.45 20.66
C ASN A 75 15.42 7.29 19.26
N PRO A 76 14.14 7.68 19.06
CA PRO A 76 13.57 7.71 17.72
C PRO A 76 14.22 8.84 16.93
N TYR A 77 14.59 8.55 15.68
CA TYR A 77 15.40 9.46 14.88
C TYR A 77 14.53 10.54 14.24
N GLU A 78 13.54 10.15 13.42
CA GLU A 78 12.75 11.10 12.64
C GLU A 78 11.32 10.67 12.41
N THR A 79 10.48 11.66 12.11
CA THR A 79 9.24 11.42 11.37
C THR A 79 8.89 12.65 10.55
N VAL A 80 8.37 12.41 9.35
CA VAL A 80 7.84 13.41 8.43
C VAL A 80 6.37 13.15 8.13
N ILE A 81 5.57 14.21 8.03
CA ILE A 81 4.16 14.17 7.66
C ILE A 81 4.01 14.76 6.27
N ASN A 82 3.37 14.00 5.37
CA ASN A 82 3.03 14.41 4.02
C ASN A 82 1.82 15.38 3.97
N THR A 83 1.95 16.54 4.58
CA THR A 83 0.95 17.62 4.53
C THR A 83 1.53 18.83 3.82
N ARG A 84 0.71 19.79 3.43
CA ARG A 84 1.17 21.08 2.90
C ARG A 84 0.99 22.21 3.94
N PRO A 85 2.06 22.84 4.44
CA PRO A 85 3.48 22.54 4.22
C PRO A 85 3.92 21.25 4.93
N ALA A 86 4.99 20.60 4.44
CA ALA A 86 5.48 19.36 5.03
C ALA A 86 5.96 19.60 6.47
N ILE A 87 5.63 18.68 7.39
CA ILE A 87 6.02 18.79 8.80
C ILE A 87 7.04 17.72 9.13
N SER A 88 8.14 18.07 9.81
CA SER A 88 9.15 17.13 10.27
C SER A 88 9.53 17.34 11.72
N PHE A 89 9.85 16.25 12.41
CA PHE A 89 10.18 16.24 13.83
C PHE A 89 11.61 15.77 14.07
N TYR A 90 12.35 16.52 14.89
CA TYR A 90 13.75 16.27 15.26
C TYR A 90 13.85 16.12 16.78
N ASN A 91 14.60 15.12 17.24
CA ASN A 91 14.76 14.89 18.65
C ASN A 91 15.71 15.92 19.29
N ASP A 92 15.34 16.44 20.47
CA ASP A 92 16.16 17.37 21.24
C ASP A 92 17.45 16.73 21.82
N ASN A 93 17.52 15.40 21.87
CA ASN A 93 18.70 14.67 22.34
C ASN A 93 19.69 14.28 21.23
N ASN A 94 19.38 14.60 19.97
CA ASN A 94 20.27 14.32 18.85
C ASN A 94 21.40 15.36 18.78
N PRO A 95 22.65 14.97 18.51
CA PRO A 95 23.69 15.93 18.17
C PRO A 95 23.37 16.62 16.82
N ASP A 96 23.86 17.84 16.62
CA ASP A 96 23.53 18.68 15.46
C ASP A 96 23.82 17.97 14.12
N TRP A 97 24.97 17.30 14.00
CA TRP A 97 25.32 16.55 12.79
C TRP A 97 24.29 15.46 12.46
N LEU A 98 23.71 14.83 13.48
CA LEU A 98 22.72 13.77 13.31
C LEU A 98 21.39 14.37 12.84
N ASN A 99 20.97 15.51 13.40
CA ASN A 99 19.78 16.22 12.92
C ASN A 99 19.94 16.73 11.48
N VAL A 100 21.15 17.12 11.06
CA VAL A 100 21.44 17.47 9.66
C VAL A 100 21.34 16.25 8.74
N MET A 101 21.89 15.10 9.14
CA MET A 101 21.76 13.85 8.38
C MET A 101 20.29 13.42 8.26
N ILE A 102 19.55 13.48 9.37
CA ILE A 102 18.12 13.23 9.42
C ILE A 102 17.36 14.19 8.50
N PHE A 103 17.74 15.47 8.44
CA PHE A 103 17.11 16.43 7.56
C PHE A 103 17.25 16.02 6.08
N TYR A 104 18.41 15.51 5.65
CA TYR A 104 18.55 14.95 4.30
C TYR A 104 17.63 13.73 4.06
N HIS A 105 17.44 12.89 5.07
CA HIS A 105 16.48 11.78 5.00
C HIS A 105 15.04 12.30 4.81
N VAL A 106 14.65 13.30 5.58
CA VAL A 106 13.36 13.99 5.47
C VAL A 106 13.17 14.60 4.06
N LEU A 107 14.20 15.24 3.50
CA LEU A 107 14.13 15.77 2.13
C LEU A 107 13.91 14.65 1.10
N GLY A 108 14.56 13.49 1.28
CA GLY A 108 14.31 12.32 0.45
C GLY A 108 12.85 11.86 0.50
N HIS A 109 12.23 11.84 1.68
CA HIS A 109 10.81 11.53 1.80
C HIS A 109 9.90 12.57 1.15
N ILE A 110 10.14 13.86 1.37
CA ILE A 110 9.31 14.93 0.79
C ILE A 110 9.39 14.85 -0.75
N ASP A 111 10.59 14.67 -1.30
CA ASP A 111 10.78 14.43 -2.72
C ASP A 111 10.06 13.16 -3.18
N PHE A 112 10.09 12.05 -2.42
CA PHE A 112 9.35 10.84 -2.77
C PHE A 112 7.83 11.10 -2.83
N PHE A 113 7.26 11.74 -1.81
CA PHE A 113 5.84 12.03 -1.73
C PHE A 113 5.36 12.92 -2.87
N GLN A 114 6.09 13.97 -3.21
CA GLN A 114 5.67 14.95 -4.21
C GLN A 114 5.84 14.47 -5.66
N ASN A 115 6.56 13.37 -5.88
CA ASN A 115 6.95 12.95 -7.21
C ASN A 115 6.72 11.46 -7.49
N ASN A 116 5.99 10.74 -6.64
CA ASN A 116 5.58 9.36 -6.89
C ASN A 116 4.11 9.31 -7.31
N LEU A 117 3.81 8.53 -8.36
CA LEU A 117 2.48 8.38 -8.97
C LEU A 117 1.38 8.06 -7.94
N TYR A 118 1.68 7.26 -6.94
CA TYR A 118 0.73 6.79 -5.93
C TYR A 118 0.33 7.89 -4.94
N PHE A 119 1.14 8.95 -4.79
CA PHE A 119 0.83 10.07 -3.91
C PHE A 119 0.08 11.19 -4.62
N ARG A 120 -0.19 11.11 -5.93
CA ARG A 120 -0.79 12.20 -6.72
C ARG A 120 -2.10 12.74 -6.18
N HIS A 121 -2.87 11.94 -5.45
CA HIS A 121 -4.13 12.35 -4.84
C HIS A 121 -3.99 13.00 -3.46
N THR A 122 -2.79 12.99 -2.84
CA THR A 122 -2.58 13.45 -1.45
C THR A 122 -1.38 14.36 -1.25
N TRP A 123 -0.43 14.46 -2.19
CA TRP A 123 0.79 15.23 -2.01
C TRP A 123 0.57 16.74 -1.85
N ASP A 124 -0.56 17.27 -2.32
CA ASP A 124 -0.92 18.70 -2.23
C ASP A 124 -1.95 18.99 -1.10
N ASP A 125 -2.30 17.98 -0.30
CA ASP A 125 -3.32 18.13 0.74
C ASP A 125 -2.77 18.83 2.00
N ASP A 126 -3.51 19.81 2.53
CA ASP A 126 -3.38 20.24 3.93
C ASP A 126 -4.05 19.22 4.87
N PHE A 127 -3.42 18.05 4.98
CA PHE A 127 -3.91 16.99 5.83
C PHE A 127 -3.88 17.36 7.32
N ALA A 128 -2.90 18.15 7.77
CA ALA A 128 -2.83 18.57 9.17
C ALA A 128 -4.02 19.47 9.56
N GLY A 129 -4.40 20.40 8.68
CA GLY A 129 -5.60 21.23 8.81
C GLY A 129 -6.88 20.41 8.76
N LYS A 130 -6.98 19.47 7.80
CA LYS A 130 -8.10 18.53 7.71
C LYS A 130 -8.25 17.69 8.99
N ALA A 131 -7.16 17.07 9.45
CA ALA A 131 -7.15 16.26 10.67
C ALA A 131 -7.57 17.08 11.91
N LEU A 132 -7.19 18.36 11.99
CA LEU A 132 -7.64 19.25 13.05
C LEU A 132 -9.15 19.51 12.99
N ALA A 133 -9.69 19.73 11.79
CA ALA A 133 -11.13 19.88 11.58
C ALA A 133 -11.89 18.60 11.97
N ASP A 134 -11.40 17.44 11.54
CA ASP A 134 -11.95 16.12 11.86
C ASP A 134 -11.91 15.86 13.37
N LYS A 135 -10.80 16.18 14.03
CA LYS A 135 -10.67 16.08 15.50
C LYS A 135 -11.71 16.93 16.22
N ARG A 136 -11.93 18.17 15.76
CA ARG A 136 -12.97 19.05 16.33
C ARG A 136 -14.38 18.50 16.08
N ALA A 137 -14.63 17.94 14.90
CA ALA A 137 -15.90 17.31 14.56
C ALA A 137 -16.19 16.10 15.48
N ILE A 138 -15.21 15.20 15.66
CA ILE A 138 -15.33 14.05 16.57
C ILE A 138 -15.54 14.52 18.02
N ALA A 139 -14.81 15.54 18.49
CA ALA A 139 -14.98 16.08 19.84
C ALA A 139 -16.38 16.67 20.05
N ARG A 140 -16.90 17.40 19.06
CA ARG A 140 -18.28 17.90 19.08
C ARG A 140 -19.29 16.75 19.13
N LEU A 141 -19.17 15.77 18.25
CA LEU A 141 -20.05 14.61 18.24
C LEU A 141 -20.01 13.85 19.57
N ARG A 142 -18.83 13.70 20.20
CA ARG A 142 -18.70 13.09 21.53
C ARG A 142 -19.46 13.87 22.60
N SER A 143 -19.47 15.20 22.53
CA SER A 143 -20.26 16.03 23.46
C SER A 143 -21.78 15.86 23.28
N GLU A 144 -22.24 15.62 22.04
CA GLU A 144 -23.66 15.50 21.69
C GLU A 144 -24.20 14.07 21.85
N LYS A 145 -23.41 13.06 21.49
CA LYS A 145 -23.81 11.64 21.39
C LYS A 145 -23.13 10.73 22.43
N GLY A 146 -22.15 11.24 23.18
CA GLY A 146 -21.43 10.50 24.21
C GLY A 146 -20.65 9.31 23.64
N ARG A 147 -20.62 8.21 24.41
CA ARG A 147 -19.89 6.97 24.10
C ARG A 147 -20.27 6.31 22.76
N TRP A 148 -21.40 6.66 22.17
CA TRP A 148 -21.84 6.06 20.90
C TRP A 148 -20.91 6.42 19.75
N VAL A 149 -20.26 7.59 19.80
CA VAL A 149 -19.25 7.97 18.80
C VAL A 149 -18.08 6.99 18.79
N ASP A 150 -17.63 6.55 19.96
CA ASP A 150 -16.49 5.65 20.07
C ASP A 150 -16.80 4.26 19.51
N TYR A 151 -18.01 3.74 19.72
CA TYR A 151 -18.44 2.49 19.09
C TYR A 151 -18.50 2.59 17.57
N VAL A 152 -19.09 3.67 17.03
CA VAL A 152 -19.14 3.89 15.58
C VAL A 152 -17.73 4.04 15.00
N LEU A 153 -16.84 4.72 15.73
CA LEU A 153 -15.44 4.86 15.35
C LEU A 153 -14.72 3.49 15.32
N GLU A 154 -14.94 2.62 16.30
CA GLU A 154 -14.41 1.25 16.30
C GLU A 154 -14.93 0.43 15.12
N PHE A 155 -16.24 0.47 14.86
CA PHE A 155 -16.83 -0.25 13.74
C PHE A 155 -16.32 0.26 12.40
N ALA A 156 -16.21 1.58 12.22
CA ALA A 156 -15.60 2.16 11.03
C ALA A 156 -14.13 1.74 10.90
N ARG A 157 -13.33 1.83 11.97
CA ARG A 157 -11.92 1.39 11.92
C ARG A 157 -11.75 -0.10 11.62
N SER A 158 -12.73 -0.95 11.93
CA SER A 158 -12.68 -2.37 11.55
C SER A 158 -12.80 -2.63 10.04
N LEU A 159 -13.10 -1.59 9.26
CA LEU A 159 -13.28 -1.61 7.80
C LEU A 159 -12.21 -0.78 7.07
N ASP A 160 -11.25 -0.16 7.78
CA ASP A 160 -10.33 0.87 7.24
C ASP A 160 -9.40 0.35 6.12
N ASN A 161 -9.14 -0.95 6.11
CA ASN A 161 -8.37 -1.63 5.09
C ASN A 161 -9.22 -2.11 3.88
N LEU A 162 -10.53 -1.89 3.88
CA LEU A 162 -11.44 -2.26 2.78
C LEU A 162 -11.71 -1.11 1.80
N VAL A 163 -11.01 0.02 1.95
CA VAL A 163 -11.17 1.20 1.09
C VAL A 163 -10.63 0.96 -0.33
N ASN A 164 -11.31 1.51 -1.33
CA ASN A 164 -10.99 1.27 -2.74
C ASN A 164 -9.99 2.31 -3.26
N TYR A 165 -8.74 2.16 -2.82
CA TYR A 165 -7.66 3.06 -3.19
C TYR A 165 -7.41 3.14 -4.71
N TYR A 166 -7.41 2.00 -5.40
CA TYR A 166 -7.18 1.98 -6.85
C TYR A 166 -8.38 2.52 -7.63
N GLY A 167 -9.61 2.32 -7.14
CA GLY A 167 -10.80 2.99 -7.68
C GLY A 167 -10.68 4.51 -7.60
N LEU A 168 -10.29 5.03 -6.42
CA LEU A 168 -10.05 6.47 -6.24
C LEU A 168 -9.03 7.02 -7.26
N LEU A 169 -7.89 6.34 -7.43
CA LEU A 169 -6.89 6.75 -8.41
C LEU A 169 -7.40 6.68 -9.85
N SER A 170 -8.19 5.64 -10.17
CA SER A 170 -8.80 5.48 -11.49
C SER A 170 -9.75 6.63 -11.80
N ASP A 171 -10.51 7.12 -10.82
CA ASP A 171 -11.42 8.24 -11.00
C ASP A 171 -10.68 9.58 -11.14
N LEU A 172 -9.62 9.80 -10.35
CA LEU A 172 -8.81 11.02 -10.43
C LEU A 172 -7.99 11.14 -11.72
N HIS A 173 -7.62 10.01 -12.31
CA HIS A 173 -6.87 9.94 -13.57
C HIS A 173 -7.74 9.54 -14.76
N ARG A 174 -9.07 9.53 -14.58
CA ARG A 174 -9.99 9.38 -15.70
C ARG A 174 -9.74 10.54 -16.64
N ARG A 175 -9.33 10.24 -17.88
CA ARG A 175 -9.19 11.28 -18.89
C ARG A 175 -10.54 12.01 -18.99
N PRO A 176 -10.55 13.35 -19.03
CA PRO A 176 -11.78 14.08 -19.31
C PRO A 176 -12.39 13.49 -20.57
N ASP A 177 -13.70 13.27 -20.51
CA ASP A 177 -14.51 12.59 -21.50
C ASP A 177 -13.95 12.77 -22.91
N ASN A 178 -13.58 11.69 -23.59
CA ASN A 178 -12.92 11.73 -24.90
C ASN A 178 -13.82 12.30 -26.01
N GLY A 179 -14.99 12.84 -25.65
CA GLY A 179 -16.07 13.25 -26.53
C GLY A 179 -16.85 12.06 -27.09
N ASN A 180 -16.63 10.86 -26.55
CA ASN A 180 -17.34 9.65 -26.97
C ASN A 180 -18.71 9.61 -26.30
N SER A 181 -19.71 9.06 -26.99
CA SER A 181 -21.02 8.89 -26.37
C SER A 181 -21.00 7.74 -25.35
N ALA A 182 -21.78 7.88 -24.27
CA ALA A 182 -21.99 6.79 -23.31
C ALA A 182 -22.52 5.49 -23.97
N ARG A 183 -23.16 5.62 -25.14
CA ARG A 183 -23.63 4.50 -25.96
C ARG A 183 -22.46 3.74 -26.60
N LEU A 184 -21.43 4.46 -27.04
CA LEU A 184 -20.18 3.91 -27.55
C LEU A 184 -19.40 3.16 -26.48
N ASP A 185 -19.21 3.79 -25.31
CA ASP A 185 -18.52 3.17 -24.19
C ASP A 185 -19.24 1.90 -23.73
N TYR A 186 -20.57 1.95 -23.57
CA TYR A 186 -21.33 0.75 -23.20
C TYR A 186 -21.23 -0.37 -24.24
N TYR A 187 -21.24 -0.05 -25.54
CA TYR A 187 -21.14 -1.04 -26.60
C TYR A 187 -19.80 -1.79 -26.55
N PHE A 188 -18.69 -1.07 -26.49
CA PHE A 188 -17.37 -1.67 -26.51
C PHE A 188 -16.99 -2.27 -25.15
N ASP A 189 -17.22 -1.56 -24.05
CA ASP A 189 -16.67 -1.98 -22.75
C ASP A 189 -17.54 -3.01 -22.03
N VAL A 190 -18.86 -2.98 -22.23
CA VAL A 190 -19.79 -3.89 -21.53
C VAL A 190 -20.44 -4.87 -22.49
N PHE A 191 -21.08 -4.39 -23.55
CA PHE A 191 -21.88 -5.26 -24.42
C PHE A 191 -21.02 -6.27 -25.18
N LEU A 192 -19.93 -5.85 -25.82
CA LEU A 192 -19.06 -6.76 -26.54
C LEU A 192 -18.24 -7.67 -25.61
N GLN A 193 -17.74 -7.14 -24.49
CA GLN A 193 -16.81 -7.86 -23.61
C GLN A 193 -17.51 -8.72 -22.56
N ASP A 194 -18.51 -8.20 -21.85
CA ASP A 194 -19.16 -8.92 -20.75
C ASP A 194 -20.36 -9.74 -21.23
N GLU A 195 -21.23 -9.14 -22.05
CA GLU A 195 -22.48 -9.77 -22.51
C GLU A 195 -22.23 -10.73 -23.67
N LYS A 196 -21.46 -10.30 -24.68
CA LYS A 196 -21.14 -11.13 -25.86
C LYS A 196 -19.84 -11.91 -25.77
N LYS A 197 -18.91 -11.50 -24.88
CA LYS A 197 -17.60 -12.15 -24.68
C LYS A 197 -16.84 -12.39 -25.98
N VAL A 198 -16.79 -11.37 -26.84
CA VAL A 198 -16.14 -11.47 -28.15
C VAL A 198 -14.62 -11.64 -27.99
N ARG A 199 -14.00 -12.35 -28.94
CA ARG A 199 -12.54 -12.49 -28.99
C ARG A 199 -11.89 -11.19 -29.46
N VAL A 200 -10.63 -10.96 -29.08
CA VAL A 200 -9.86 -9.75 -29.41
C VAL A 200 -9.91 -9.38 -30.89
N ASN A 201 -9.76 -10.34 -31.81
CA ASN A 201 -9.81 -10.04 -33.25
C ASN A 201 -11.18 -9.50 -33.71
N ALA A 202 -12.28 -10.01 -33.14
CA ALA A 202 -13.62 -9.52 -33.44
C ALA A 202 -13.86 -8.13 -32.84
N TYR A 203 -13.35 -7.89 -31.63
CA TYR A 203 -13.37 -6.59 -30.99
C TYR A 203 -12.64 -5.51 -31.82
N VAL A 204 -11.43 -5.83 -32.31
CA VAL A 204 -10.67 -4.94 -33.20
C VAL A 204 -11.41 -4.69 -34.52
N GLY A 205 -12.04 -5.73 -35.09
CA GLY A 205 -12.88 -5.56 -36.28
C GLY A 205 -14.05 -4.60 -36.07
N GLU A 206 -14.67 -4.60 -34.90
CA GLU A 206 -15.73 -3.65 -34.55
C GLU A 206 -15.20 -2.22 -34.39
N ILE A 207 -13.98 -2.03 -33.85
CA ILE A 207 -13.31 -0.72 -33.81
C ILE A 207 -13.07 -0.22 -35.24
N GLU A 208 -12.56 -1.07 -36.13
CA GLU A 208 -12.34 -0.71 -37.53
C GLU A 208 -13.65 -0.33 -38.25
N ARG A 209 -14.74 -1.06 -37.96
CA ARG A 209 -16.07 -0.77 -38.49
C ARG A 209 -16.60 0.58 -38.01
N TYR A 210 -16.44 0.89 -36.72
CA TYR A 210 -16.79 2.19 -36.16
C TYR A 210 -15.98 3.31 -36.81
N ASN A 211 -14.66 3.17 -36.86
CA ASN A 211 -13.76 4.14 -37.48
C ASN A 211 -14.09 4.36 -38.97
N LYS A 212 -14.50 3.30 -39.69
CA LYS A 212 -14.96 3.41 -41.07
C LYS A 212 -16.24 4.24 -41.17
N ALA A 213 -17.24 3.97 -40.34
CA ALA A 213 -18.50 4.71 -40.34
C ALA A 213 -18.29 6.21 -40.02
N VAL A 214 -17.41 6.53 -39.07
CA VAL A 214 -17.03 7.91 -38.73
C VAL A 214 -16.31 8.60 -39.91
N ARG A 215 -15.40 7.90 -40.61
CA ARG A 215 -14.73 8.45 -41.80
C ARG A 215 -15.68 8.71 -42.96
N GLU A 216 -16.66 7.84 -43.18
CA GLU A 216 -17.58 7.92 -44.32
C GLU A 216 -18.72 8.93 -44.10
N HIS A 217 -19.20 9.09 -42.86
CA HIS A 217 -20.39 9.87 -42.54
C HIS A 217 -20.15 11.06 -41.59
N GLY A 218 -18.90 11.34 -41.22
CA GLY A 218 -18.52 12.49 -40.40
C GLY A 218 -19.29 12.54 -39.08
N ALA A 219 -19.96 13.67 -38.80
CA ALA A 219 -20.73 13.89 -37.58
C ALA A 219 -21.91 12.91 -37.39
N GLY A 220 -22.41 12.28 -38.46
CA GLY A 220 -23.48 11.27 -38.39
C GLY A 220 -22.98 9.82 -38.36
N GLY A 221 -21.66 9.60 -38.35
CA GLY A 221 -21.10 8.24 -38.45
C GLY A 221 -21.37 7.36 -37.23
N GLU A 222 -21.50 7.96 -36.05
CA GLU A 222 -21.88 7.21 -34.86
C GLU A 222 -23.32 6.66 -34.98
N ASP A 223 -24.27 7.49 -35.43
CA ASP A 223 -25.66 7.06 -35.57
C ASP A 223 -25.84 5.99 -36.65
N GLU A 224 -25.11 6.10 -37.75
CA GLU A 224 -25.11 5.06 -38.79
C GLU A 224 -24.52 3.74 -38.28
N PHE A 225 -23.44 3.79 -37.51
CA PHE A 225 -22.87 2.62 -36.86
C PHE A 225 -23.90 1.96 -35.92
N PHE A 226 -24.56 2.74 -35.06
CA PHE A 226 -25.54 2.19 -34.12
C PHE A 226 -26.84 1.74 -34.77
N ARG A 227 -27.21 2.30 -35.92
CA ARG A 227 -28.30 1.77 -36.75
C ARG A 227 -28.00 0.34 -37.19
N GLN A 228 -26.76 0.07 -37.61
CA GLN A 228 -26.32 -1.28 -37.99
C GLN A 228 -26.18 -2.20 -36.77
N VAL A 229 -25.65 -1.70 -35.65
CA VAL A 229 -25.60 -2.46 -34.38
C VAL A 229 -27.00 -2.88 -33.96
N THR A 230 -27.98 -1.99 -34.00
CA THR A 230 -29.37 -2.30 -33.60
C THR A 230 -30.02 -3.32 -34.53
N GLN A 231 -29.64 -3.35 -35.82
CA GLN A 231 -30.09 -4.39 -36.75
C GLN A 231 -29.48 -5.76 -36.44
N GLN A 232 -28.20 -5.81 -36.06
CA GLN A 232 -27.50 -7.05 -35.73
C GLN A 232 -27.81 -7.56 -34.31
N HIS A 233 -28.06 -6.63 -33.39
CA HIS A 233 -28.27 -6.86 -31.97
C HIS A 233 -29.48 -6.05 -31.47
N PRO A 234 -30.72 -6.50 -31.74
CA PRO A 234 -31.93 -5.81 -31.30
C PRO A 234 -32.00 -5.63 -29.77
N GLU A 235 -31.37 -6.51 -29.00
CA GLU A 235 -31.30 -6.47 -27.54
C GLU A 235 -30.42 -5.33 -27.00
N PHE A 236 -29.52 -4.77 -27.81
CA PHE A 236 -28.54 -3.76 -27.37
C PHE A 236 -29.21 -2.55 -26.73
N GLN A 237 -30.26 -2.01 -27.37
CA GLN A 237 -30.93 -0.80 -26.92
C GLN A 237 -31.56 -0.98 -25.53
N ALA A 238 -32.24 -2.11 -25.31
CA ALA A 238 -32.85 -2.43 -24.02
C ALA A 238 -31.81 -2.65 -22.92
N MET A 239 -30.69 -3.29 -23.25
CA MET A 239 -29.57 -3.50 -22.34
C MET A 239 -28.86 -2.19 -21.98
N PHE A 240 -28.67 -1.29 -22.95
CA PHE A 240 -28.11 0.04 -22.73
C PHE A 240 -29.04 0.93 -21.88
N GLU A 241 -30.36 0.90 -22.12
CA GLU A 241 -31.31 1.63 -21.27
C GLU A 241 -31.35 1.08 -19.85
N LYS A 242 -31.21 -0.25 -19.69
CA LYS A 242 -31.08 -0.88 -18.37
C LYS A 242 -29.78 -0.44 -17.68
N SER A 243 -28.65 -0.38 -18.40
CA SER A 243 -27.36 0.03 -17.84
C SER A 243 -27.31 1.51 -17.47
N ARG A 244 -28.06 2.37 -18.16
CA ARG A 244 -28.24 3.78 -17.77
C ARG A 244 -29.09 3.97 -16.51
N ARG A 245 -29.99 3.02 -16.21
CA ARG A 245 -30.84 3.02 -15.01
C ARG A 245 -30.15 2.38 -13.82
N GLN A 246 -29.21 1.47 -14.07
CA GLN A 246 -28.31 0.98 -13.05
C GLN A 246 -27.27 2.09 -12.79
N PRO A 247 -26.99 2.45 -11.53
CA PRO A 247 -25.83 3.29 -11.25
C PRO A 247 -24.61 2.63 -11.90
N ALA A 248 -23.78 3.43 -12.57
CA ALA A 248 -22.60 2.95 -13.28
C ALA A 248 -21.83 1.99 -12.35
N ARG A 249 -21.60 0.75 -12.83
CA ARG A 249 -21.04 -0.32 -12.00
C ARG A 249 -19.75 0.12 -11.30
N GLN A 250 -19.77 -0.08 -9.98
CA GLN A 250 -18.70 -0.59 -9.11
C GLN A 250 -17.43 0.25 -9.02
N GLY A 251 -17.45 1.21 -8.10
CA GLY A 251 -16.26 1.86 -7.52
C GLY A 251 -16.33 2.02 -6.00
N ASP A 252 -17.51 1.90 -5.39
CA ASP A 252 -17.68 2.17 -3.97
C ASP A 252 -17.08 1.05 -3.12
N ASP A 253 -16.15 1.42 -2.25
CA ASP A 253 -15.76 0.55 -1.16
C ASP A 253 -16.91 0.28 -0.20
N VAL A 254 -16.73 -0.73 0.64
CA VAL A 254 -17.76 -1.16 1.59
C VAL A 254 -18.23 0.00 2.47
N MET A 255 -17.33 0.92 2.90
CA MET A 255 -17.74 2.06 3.72
C MET A 255 -18.61 3.05 2.95
N LEU A 256 -18.23 3.40 1.72
CA LEU A 256 -19.01 4.31 0.88
C LEU A 256 -20.37 3.70 0.56
N PHE A 257 -20.42 2.41 0.21
CA PHE A 257 -21.66 1.70 -0.02
C PHE A 257 -22.59 1.73 1.22
N LEU A 258 -22.05 1.50 2.41
CA LEU A 258 -22.82 1.60 3.65
C LEU A 258 -23.38 3.01 3.84
N MET A 259 -22.56 4.05 3.66
CA MET A 259 -23.00 5.43 3.82
C MET A 259 -24.13 5.78 2.85
N ASP A 260 -24.10 5.30 1.62
CA ASP A 260 -25.08 5.65 0.60
C ASP A 260 -26.35 4.81 0.66
N HIS A 261 -26.24 3.53 1.04
CA HIS A 261 -27.34 2.58 0.90
C HIS A 261 -27.88 2.00 2.21
N SER A 262 -27.19 2.14 3.34
CA SER A 262 -27.69 1.61 4.62
C SER A 262 -28.97 2.34 5.05
N PRO A 263 -30.10 1.64 5.20
CA PRO A 263 -31.32 2.25 5.74
C PRO A 263 -31.10 2.80 7.15
N PHE A 264 -30.26 2.14 7.95
CA PHE A 264 -29.94 2.56 9.31
C PHE A 264 -29.11 3.85 9.34
N LEU A 265 -28.06 3.97 8.52
CA LEU A 265 -27.23 5.18 8.50
C LEU A 265 -27.95 6.39 7.88
N ASN A 266 -28.87 6.13 6.95
CA ASN A 266 -29.64 7.18 6.28
C ASN A 266 -30.91 7.62 7.05
N ALA A 267 -31.20 7.01 8.21
CA ALA A 267 -32.21 7.51 9.13
C ALA A 267 -31.77 8.86 9.74
N GLU A 268 -32.71 9.80 9.93
CA GLU A 268 -32.42 11.17 10.37
C GLU A 268 -31.59 11.22 11.67
N GLU A 269 -31.89 10.33 12.62
CA GLU A 269 -31.20 10.24 13.91
C GLU A 269 -29.75 9.75 13.84
N ASN A 270 -29.37 9.10 12.73
CA ASN A 270 -28.10 8.41 12.54
C ASN A 270 -27.18 9.07 11.50
N LEU A 271 -27.63 10.12 10.81
CA LEU A 271 -26.83 10.84 9.81
C LEU A 271 -25.46 11.29 10.33
N TRP A 272 -25.35 11.58 11.64
CA TRP A 272 -24.08 11.93 12.27
C TRP A 272 -23.03 10.82 12.21
N MET A 273 -23.44 9.55 12.12
CA MET A 273 -22.53 8.41 12.01
C MET A 273 -21.79 8.43 10.66
N LYS A 274 -22.43 8.91 9.58
CA LYS A 274 -21.80 9.06 8.27
C LYS A 274 -20.58 9.97 8.32
N ASN A 275 -20.62 11.04 9.13
CA ASN A 275 -19.47 11.91 9.34
C ASN A 275 -18.28 11.16 9.96
N VAL A 276 -18.54 10.24 10.90
CA VAL A 276 -17.48 9.41 11.50
C VAL A 276 -16.90 8.44 10.48
N LEU A 277 -17.75 7.77 9.70
CA LEU A 277 -17.32 6.87 8.63
C LEU A 277 -16.48 7.61 7.59
N GLU A 278 -16.89 8.80 7.16
CA GLU A 278 -16.16 9.60 6.18
C GLU A 278 -14.79 10.07 6.69
N ILE A 279 -14.70 10.46 7.97
CA ILE A 279 -13.41 10.79 8.60
C ILE A 279 -12.46 9.58 8.56
N VAL A 280 -12.94 8.41 8.97
CA VAL A 280 -12.11 7.18 8.97
C VAL A 280 -11.74 6.78 7.55
N ARG A 281 -12.72 6.77 6.63
CA ARG A 281 -12.52 6.41 5.22
C ARG A 281 -11.49 7.30 4.56
N SER A 282 -11.65 8.61 4.66
CA SER A 282 -10.77 9.58 4.02
C SER A 282 -9.37 9.60 4.65
N THR A 283 -9.26 9.40 5.97
CA THR A 283 -7.98 9.15 6.65
C THR A 283 -7.29 7.89 6.09
N SER A 284 -8.04 6.81 5.91
CA SER A 284 -7.51 5.54 5.42
C SER A 284 -6.99 5.68 3.99
N LEU A 285 -7.77 6.28 3.10
CA LEU A 285 -7.38 6.57 1.71
C LEU A 285 -6.13 7.45 1.60
N TYR A 286 -5.96 8.40 2.53
CA TYR A 286 -4.77 9.25 2.59
C TYR A 286 -3.49 8.45 2.89
N PHE A 287 -3.55 7.45 3.78
CA PHE A 287 -2.38 6.65 4.19
C PHE A 287 -2.05 5.48 3.26
N GLN A 288 -2.96 5.08 2.37
CA GLN A 288 -2.74 3.99 1.39
C GLN A 288 -1.43 4.09 0.61
N PRO A 289 -1.01 5.23 0.04
CA PRO A 289 0.26 5.32 -0.67
C PRO A 289 1.46 5.00 0.23
N GLN A 290 1.55 5.61 1.42
CA GLN A 290 2.66 5.40 2.37
C GLN A 290 2.80 3.93 2.77
N ILE A 291 1.70 3.22 2.98
CA ILE A 291 1.69 1.81 3.34
C ILE A 291 2.17 0.92 2.18
N ARG A 292 1.89 1.32 0.93
CA ARG A 292 2.20 0.55 -0.30
C ARG A 292 3.57 0.84 -0.89
N THR A 293 4.24 1.90 -0.46
CA THR A 293 5.55 2.32 -0.96
C THR A 293 6.59 2.39 0.16
N LYS A 294 6.40 1.67 1.27
CA LYS A 294 7.24 1.77 2.46
C LYS A 294 8.70 1.41 2.16
N ILE A 295 8.97 0.28 1.52
CA ILE A 295 10.34 -0.16 1.18
C ILE A 295 11.00 0.87 0.26
N MET A 296 10.29 1.32 -0.78
CA MET A 296 10.81 2.31 -1.71
C MET A 296 11.07 3.67 -1.04
N ASN A 297 10.11 4.17 -0.27
CA ASN A 297 10.20 5.48 0.36
C ASN A 297 11.35 5.54 1.37
N GLU A 298 11.42 4.57 2.28
CA GLU A 298 12.53 4.46 3.26
C GLU A 298 13.87 4.23 2.54
N GLY A 299 13.89 3.39 1.51
CA GLY A 299 15.08 3.13 0.72
C GLY A 299 15.58 4.34 -0.05
N TRP A 300 14.68 5.17 -0.57
CA TRP A 300 14.99 6.39 -1.30
C TRP A 300 15.52 7.47 -0.37
N ALA A 301 14.86 7.66 0.78
CA ALA A 301 15.33 8.57 1.83
C ALA A 301 16.70 8.15 2.38
N SER A 302 16.94 6.85 2.57
CA SER A 302 18.25 6.33 2.95
C SER A 302 19.31 6.46 1.83
N TYR A 303 18.96 6.26 0.57
CA TYR A 303 19.90 6.49 -0.53
C TYR A 303 20.39 7.95 -0.55
N TRP A 304 19.47 8.91 -0.39
CA TRP A 304 19.81 10.33 -0.45
C TRP A 304 20.45 10.86 0.82
N HIS A 305 20.07 10.38 2.01
CA HIS A 305 20.73 10.84 3.23
C HIS A 305 22.21 10.50 3.25
N GLU A 306 22.60 9.36 2.68
CA GLU A 306 23.98 8.89 2.68
C GLU A 306 24.72 9.68 1.60
N THR A 307 24.15 9.75 0.41
CA THR A 307 24.75 10.45 -0.73
C THR A 307 24.98 11.93 -0.46
N LEU A 308 24.01 12.62 0.17
CA LEU A 308 24.10 14.05 0.45
C LEU A 308 24.96 14.34 1.68
N PHE A 309 24.77 13.59 2.77
CA PHE A 309 25.52 13.84 4.00
C PHE A 309 27.01 13.51 3.87
N MET A 310 27.38 12.47 3.10
CA MET A 310 28.79 12.15 2.81
C MET A 310 29.51 13.25 2.00
N ARG A 311 28.77 14.13 1.32
CA ARG A 311 29.30 15.28 0.57
C ARG A 311 29.22 16.59 1.35
N ASP A 312 28.69 16.54 2.55
CA ASP A 312 28.50 17.70 3.39
C ASP A 312 29.70 17.89 4.32
N ASP A 313 30.33 19.07 4.31
CA ASP A 313 31.50 19.36 5.14
C ASP A 313 31.25 19.15 6.64
N ARG A 314 29.98 19.22 7.08
CA ARG A 314 29.58 18.98 8.48
C ARG A 314 29.75 17.53 8.93
N ILE A 315 30.02 16.59 8.02
CA ILE A 315 30.41 15.22 8.39
C ILE A 315 31.83 15.17 8.99
N GLY A 316 32.66 16.18 8.74
CA GLY A 316 34.06 16.19 9.17
C GLY A 316 34.23 15.96 10.67
N GLY A 317 34.89 14.87 11.05
CA GLY A 317 35.09 14.46 12.44
C GLY A 317 33.97 13.58 13.02
N HIS A 318 32.91 13.30 12.26
CA HIS A 318 31.78 12.45 12.65
C HIS A 318 31.62 11.23 11.73
N GLU A 319 32.59 10.91 10.87
CA GLU A 319 32.50 9.85 9.87
C GLU A 319 32.28 8.47 10.52
N VAL A 320 32.95 8.21 11.63
CA VAL A 320 32.82 6.95 12.40
C VAL A 320 31.46 6.88 13.10
N ASP A 321 30.99 8.00 13.67
CA ASP A 321 29.70 8.08 14.33
C ASP A 321 28.56 7.88 13.32
N PHE A 322 28.65 8.54 12.17
CA PHE A 322 27.76 8.34 11.04
C PHE A 322 27.75 6.88 10.58
N ALA A 323 28.91 6.28 10.32
CA ALA A 323 28.99 4.89 9.88
C ALA A 323 28.36 3.93 10.90
N ARG A 324 28.53 4.19 12.20
CA ARG A 324 27.93 3.40 13.27
C ARG A 324 26.40 3.53 13.30
N VAL A 325 25.87 4.75 13.21
CA VAL A 325 24.41 4.99 13.20
C VAL A 325 23.79 4.42 11.93
N ASN A 326 24.34 4.76 10.76
CA ASN A 326 23.84 4.30 9.47
C ASN A 326 23.85 2.77 9.38
N SER A 327 24.94 2.10 9.80
CA SER A 327 25.00 0.63 9.77
C SER A 327 24.02 -0.04 10.73
N ALA A 328 23.67 0.59 11.86
CA ALA A 328 22.68 0.05 12.78
C ALA A 328 21.27 0.03 12.15
N VAL A 329 20.92 1.06 11.37
CA VAL A 329 19.61 1.19 10.71
C VAL A 329 19.57 0.40 9.40
N THR A 330 20.67 0.35 8.66
CA THR A 330 20.76 -0.30 7.33
C THR A 330 21.33 -1.73 7.36
N ALA A 331 21.47 -2.33 8.55
CA ALA A 331 21.85 -3.73 8.70
C ALA A 331 20.74 -4.66 8.20
N MET A 332 21.08 -5.59 7.29
CA MET A 332 20.21 -6.72 6.97
C MET A 332 20.34 -7.78 8.07
N PRO A 333 19.24 -8.18 8.72
CA PRO A 333 19.31 -9.22 9.73
C PRO A 333 19.69 -10.57 9.10
N ARG A 334 20.35 -11.45 9.87
CA ARG A 334 20.68 -12.81 9.41
C ARG A 334 19.43 -13.65 9.12
N VAL A 335 18.32 -13.32 9.77
CA VAL A 335 17.00 -13.92 9.63
C VAL A 335 15.98 -12.80 9.69
N GLY A 336 15.10 -12.71 8.69
CA GLY A 336 14.09 -11.64 8.58
C GLY A 336 14.39 -10.65 7.46
N LEU A 337 13.61 -9.58 7.41
CA LEU A 337 13.71 -8.52 6.41
C LEU A 337 13.91 -7.17 7.10
N ASN A 338 14.79 -6.33 6.56
CA ASN A 338 14.85 -4.91 6.91
C ASN A 338 14.47 -4.10 5.66
N PRO A 339 13.27 -3.48 5.63
CA PRO A 339 12.80 -2.64 4.52
C PRO A 339 13.79 -1.54 4.11
N TYR A 340 14.38 -0.84 5.09
CA TYR A 340 15.35 0.25 4.88
C TYR A 340 16.56 -0.25 4.09
N ALA A 341 17.16 -1.32 4.62
CA ALA A 341 18.35 -1.92 4.03
C ALA A 341 18.06 -2.54 2.65
N LEU A 342 16.88 -3.15 2.46
CA LEU A 342 16.50 -3.71 1.16
C LEU A 342 16.31 -2.61 0.11
N GLY A 343 15.49 -1.60 0.42
CA GLY A 343 15.14 -0.53 -0.52
C GLY A 343 16.37 0.25 -0.97
N MET A 344 17.22 0.67 -0.02
CA MET A 344 18.45 1.40 -0.32
C MET A 344 19.40 0.59 -1.20
N ARG A 345 19.62 -0.70 -0.88
CA ARG A 345 20.48 -1.58 -1.69
C ARG A 345 19.91 -1.83 -3.08
N LEU A 346 18.59 -1.93 -3.21
CA LEU A 346 17.95 -2.04 -4.50
C LEU A 346 18.18 -0.78 -5.34
N PHE A 347 18.07 0.43 -4.77
CA PHE A 347 18.39 1.65 -5.52
C PHE A 347 19.85 1.69 -6.00
N TYR A 348 20.83 1.38 -5.15
CA TYR A 348 22.24 1.26 -5.58
C TYR A 348 22.42 0.22 -6.68
N PHE A 349 21.77 -0.94 -6.53
CA PHE A 349 21.85 -2.01 -7.51
C PHE A 349 21.25 -1.60 -8.85
N ILE A 350 20.11 -0.93 -8.84
CA ILE A 350 19.39 -0.47 -10.02
C ILE A 350 20.19 0.62 -10.74
N GLU A 351 20.69 1.61 -10.01
CA GLU A 351 21.52 2.68 -10.56
C GLU A 351 22.77 2.12 -11.25
N GLU A 352 23.51 1.24 -10.57
CA GLU A 352 24.71 0.60 -11.14
C GLU A 352 24.35 -0.25 -12.37
N ALA A 353 23.26 -1.01 -12.30
CA ALA A 353 22.81 -1.84 -13.42
C ALA A 353 22.40 -0.98 -14.64
N ALA A 354 21.73 0.13 -14.40
CA ALA A 354 21.35 1.09 -15.44
C ALA A 354 22.58 1.76 -16.07
N ASN A 355 23.58 2.19 -15.27
CA ASN A 355 24.85 2.72 -15.79
C ASN A 355 25.59 1.71 -16.68
N LYS A 356 25.53 0.42 -16.35
CA LYS A 356 26.10 -0.65 -17.20
C LYS A 356 25.26 -0.97 -18.44
N GLY A 357 24.09 -0.37 -18.60
CA GLY A 357 23.15 -0.65 -19.71
C GLY A 357 22.40 -1.97 -19.57
N ARG A 358 22.29 -2.55 -18.36
CA ARG A 358 21.69 -3.88 -18.12
C ARG A 358 20.17 -3.93 -18.36
N TYR A 359 19.50 -2.79 -18.47
CA TYR A 359 18.08 -2.74 -18.84
C TYR A 359 17.86 -2.48 -20.34
N SER A 360 18.93 -2.42 -21.14
CA SER A 360 18.83 -2.27 -22.59
C SER A 360 18.38 -3.56 -23.25
N ARG A 361 17.74 -3.43 -24.43
CA ARG A 361 17.40 -4.58 -25.28
C ARG A 361 18.64 -5.44 -25.59
N LYS A 362 19.81 -4.81 -25.74
CA LYS A 362 21.07 -5.50 -26.04
C LYS A 362 21.45 -6.45 -24.92
N PHE A 363 21.43 -6.01 -23.67
CA PHE A 363 21.68 -6.88 -22.52
C PHE A 363 20.62 -7.98 -22.40
N LEU A 364 19.34 -7.63 -22.54
CA LEU A 364 18.24 -8.60 -22.43
C LEU A 364 18.29 -9.69 -23.51
N SER A 365 18.94 -9.41 -24.65
CA SER A 365 19.15 -10.39 -25.73
C SER A 365 20.36 -11.31 -25.52
N LEU A 366 21.20 -11.06 -24.50
CA LEU A 366 22.36 -11.90 -24.21
C LEU A 366 21.96 -13.17 -23.45
N LEU A 367 22.27 -14.33 -24.04
CA LEU A 367 22.05 -15.64 -23.43
C LEU A 367 23.29 -16.17 -22.68
N ASP A 368 24.50 -15.75 -23.07
CA ASP A 368 25.74 -16.23 -22.45
C ASP A 368 26.00 -15.55 -21.10
N ALA A 369 26.16 -16.36 -20.05
CA ALA A 369 26.34 -15.87 -18.68
C ALA A 369 27.65 -15.08 -18.48
N ARG A 370 28.73 -15.41 -19.20
CA ARG A 370 30.01 -14.68 -19.09
C ARG A 370 29.91 -13.31 -19.75
N GLN A 371 29.27 -13.23 -20.91
CA GLN A 371 29.00 -11.98 -21.61
C GLN A 371 28.09 -11.07 -20.77
N ARG A 372 27.03 -11.61 -20.16
CA ARG A 372 26.17 -10.85 -19.24
C ARG A 372 26.95 -10.28 -18.06
N LYS A 373 27.82 -11.08 -17.44
CA LYS A 373 28.63 -10.66 -16.29
C LYS A 373 29.67 -9.59 -16.64
N ALA A 374 30.21 -9.64 -17.86
CA ALA A 374 31.17 -8.67 -18.37
C ALA A 374 30.51 -7.47 -19.09
N PHE A 375 29.17 -7.43 -19.17
CA PHE A 375 28.45 -6.39 -19.89
C PHE A 375 28.56 -5.05 -19.15
N ASP A 376 29.10 -4.06 -19.84
CA ASP A 376 29.22 -2.70 -19.34
C ASP A 376 29.30 -1.75 -20.55
N GLU A 377 28.25 -0.97 -20.75
CA GLU A 377 28.23 0.08 -21.78
C GLU A 377 28.83 1.40 -21.31
N ARG A 378 29.22 1.49 -20.03
CA ARG A 378 29.74 2.71 -19.38
C ARG A 378 28.85 3.93 -19.65
N GLY A 379 27.55 3.74 -19.50
CA GLY A 379 26.57 4.81 -19.56
C GLY A 379 26.51 5.60 -18.26
N ASP A 380 25.78 6.72 -18.31
CA ASP A 380 25.54 7.63 -17.18
C ASP A 380 24.02 7.84 -16.95
N SER A 381 23.22 6.84 -17.34
CA SER A 381 21.75 6.90 -17.25
C SER A 381 21.21 6.40 -15.92
N GLY A 382 22.08 6.00 -14.98
CA GLY A 382 21.70 5.35 -13.73
C GLY A 382 20.82 6.24 -12.85
N GLN A 383 21.24 7.50 -12.70
CA GLN A 383 20.50 8.47 -11.90
C GLN A 383 19.10 8.72 -12.50
N GLU A 384 19.01 9.10 -13.78
CA GLU A 384 17.72 9.30 -14.46
C GLU A 384 16.79 8.07 -14.34
N PHE A 385 17.36 6.87 -14.43
CA PHE A 385 16.62 5.63 -14.29
C PHE A 385 16.03 5.44 -12.89
N ILE A 386 16.80 5.65 -11.81
CA ILE A 386 16.26 5.53 -10.44
C ILE A 386 15.21 6.59 -10.13
N PHE A 387 15.32 7.80 -10.69
CA PHE A 387 14.26 8.82 -10.60
C PHE A 387 12.97 8.38 -11.29
N THR A 388 13.09 7.71 -12.44
CA THR A 388 11.95 7.12 -13.16
C THR A 388 11.32 5.98 -12.37
N VAL A 389 12.13 5.13 -11.73
CA VAL A 389 11.65 4.06 -10.83
C VAL A 389 10.90 4.66 -9.64
N ARG A 390 11.48 5.68 -8.99
CA ARG A 390 10.86 6.42 -7.88
C ARG A 390 9.52 7.00 -8.30
N GLU A 391 9.41 7.54 -9.51
CA GLU A 391 8.16 8.17 -9.97
C GLU A 391 7.04 7.17 -10.21
N ASN A 392 7.33 5.97 -10.71
CA ASN A 392 6.30 5.13 -11.34
C ASN A 392 5.93 3.86 -10.56
N LEU A 393 6.74 3.42 -9.60
CA LEU A 393 6.53 2.12 -8.93
C LEU A 393 6.03 2.25 -7.48
N ASN A 394 5.43 1.16 -7.01
CA ASN A 394 5.19 0.87 -5.59
C ASN A 394 6.03 -0.34 -5.16
N ASP A 395 5.99 -0.72 -3.88
CA ASP A 395 6.83 -1.80 -3.34
C ASP A 395 6.62 -3.13 -4.05
N PHE A 396 5.37 -3.46 -4.41
CA PHE A 396 5.05 -4.69 -5.11
C PHE A 396 5.75 -4.75 -6.47
N LEU A 397 5.60 -3.71 -7.29
CA LEU A 397 6.25 -3.65 -8.60
C LEU A 397 7.77 -3.55 -8.47
N PHE A 398 8.27 -2.78 -7.52
CA PHE A 398 9.70 -2.59 -7.26
C PHE A 398 10.41 -3.90 -6.91
N VAL A 399 9.88 -4.63 -5.93
CA VAL A 399 10.40 -5.95 -5.52
C VAL A 399 10.24 -6.97 -6.65
N LYS A 400 9.08 -7.01 -7.31
CA LYS A 400 8.84 -7.96 -8.40
C LYS A 400 9.76 -7.75 -9.60
N THR A 401 10.09 -6.50 -9.91
CA THR A 401 10.89 -6.14 -11.09
C THR A 401 12.39 -6.28 -10.83
N PHE A 402 12.89 -5.80 -9.69
CA PHE A 402 14.34 -5.62 -9.48
C PHE A 402 14.98 -6.57 -8.47
N LEU A 403 14.20 -7.31 -7.67
CA LEU A 403 14.74 -8.33 -6.79
C LEU A 403 15.06 -9.60 -7.59
N GLU A 404 16.20 -9.58 -8.29
CA GLU A 404 16.69 -10.64 -9.17
C GLU A 404 17.81 -11.51 -8.55
N GLN A 405 18.18 -12.60 -9.21
CA GLN A 405 19.20 -13.54 -8.70
C GLN A 405 20.55 -12.87 -8.47
N ASP A 406 20.97 -11.99 -9.38
CA ASP A 406 22.23 -11.24 -9.23
C ASP A 406 22.23 -10.37 -7.96
N PHE A 407 21.07 -9.80 -7.59
CA PHE A 407 20.92 -9.03 -6.36
C PHE A 407 21.04 -9.93 -5.12
N VAL A 408 20.33 -11.06 -5.11
CA VAL A 408 20.36 -12.05 -4.02
C VAL A 408 21.77 -12.58 -3.80
N ASP A 409 22.47 -12.95 -4.88
CA ASP A 409 23.83 -13.48 -4.82
C ASP A 409 24.83 -12.42 -4.34
N ARG A 410 24.77 -11.21 -4.87
CA ARG A 410 25.65 -10.09 -4.49
C ARG A 410 25.57 -9.79 -3.00
N HIS A 411 24.34 -9.74 -2.47
CA HIS A 411 24.11 -9.41 -1.07
C HIS A 411 24.08 -10.64 -0.16
N LYS A 412 24.36 -11.84 -0.69
CA LYS A 412 24.37 -13.12 0.04
C LYS A 412 23.06 -13.36 0.79
N LEU A 413 21.95 -13.03 0.16
CA LEU A 413 20.61 -13.15 0.73
C LEU A 413 20.12 -14.60 0.59
N PHE A 414 19.28 -15.03 1.52
CA PHE A 414 18.72 -16.38 1.53
C PHE A 414 17.43 -16.43 2.34
N VAL A 415 16.59 -17.42 2.06
CA VAL A 415 15.43 -17.77 2.88
C VAL A 415 15.90 -18.75 3.94
N ALA A 416 15.64 -18.44 5.21
CA ALA A 416 15.94 -19.28 6.35
C ALA A 416 14.67 -19.95 6.87
N ASP A 417 14.81 -21.17 7.38
CA ASP A 417 13.74 -21.87 8.10
C ASP A 417 14.31 -22.51 9.36
N ARG A 418 13.44 -22.97 10.26
CA ARG A 418 13.80 -23.51 11.57
C ARG A 418 13.19 -24.88 11.82
N VAL A 419 13.98 -25.77 12.38
CA VAL A 419 13.54 -27.08 12.86
C VAL A 419 13.76 -27.14 14.37
N LEU A 420 12.74 -27.57 15.11
CA LEU A 420 12.87 -27.80 16.55
C LEU A 420 13.71 -29.06 16.77
N ASP A 421 14.85 -28.90 17.42
CA ASP A 421 15.60 -30.01 17.99
C ASP A 421 14.88 -30.44 19.28
N GLN A 422 14.08 -31.51 19.19
CA GLN A 422 13.27 -31.99 20.33
C GLN A 422 14.11 -32.48 21.51
N GLN A 423 15.34 -32.95 21.26
CA GLN A 423 16.20 -33.44 22.33
C GLN A 423 16.81 -32.30 23.14
N ARG A 424 17.19 -31.23 22.45
CA ARG A 424 17.80 -30.04 23.07
C ARG A 424 16.79 -28.95 23.42
N MET A 425 15.55 -29.07 22.94
CA MET A 425 14.50 -28.06 23.04
C MET A 425 14.94 -26.69 22.50
N VAL A 426 15.74 -26.70 21.43
CA VAL A 426 16.22 -25.47 20.76
C VAL A 426 15.85 -25.46 19.29
N TRP A 427 15.56 -24.27 18.75
CA TRP A 427 15.35 -24.08 17.33
C TRP A 427 16.69 -24.04 16.60
N ARG A 428 16.88 -24.93 15.62
CA ARG A 428 18.02 -24.90 14.69
C ARG A 428 17.59 -24.25 13.39
N TRP A 429 18.32 -23.22 12.99
CA TRP A 429 18.10 -22.51 11.74
C TRP A 429 18.94 -23.13 10.62
N TYR A 430 18.38 -23.22 9.43
CA TYR A 430 19.08 -23.66 8.23
C TYR A 430 18.70 -22.79 7.02
N VAL A 431 19.53 -22.81 5.98
CA VAL A 431 19.25 -22.12 4.73
C VAL A 431 18.30 -22.99 3.92
N LYS A 432 17.05 -22.54 3.76
CA LYS A 432 16.02 -23.21 2.97
C LYS A 432 16.23 -23.00 1.48
N SER A 433 16.48 -21.77 1.06
CA SER A 433 16.70 -21.45 -0.36
C SER A 433 17.60 -20.24 -0.56
N ARG A 434 18.28 -20.20 -1.71
CA ARG A 434 19.03 -19.05 -2.24
C ARG A 434 18.48 -18.57 -3.58
N LYS A 435 17.35 -19.12 -4.04
CA LYS A 435 16.70 -18.71 -5.28
C LYS A 435 16.03 -17.36 -5.08
N ALA A 436 16.11 -16.50 -6.09
CA ALA A 436 15.47 -15.19 -6.05
C ALA A 436 13.95 -15.29 -6.05
N GLU A 437 13.35 -16.30 -6.70
CA GLU A 437 11.89 -16.49 -6.63
C GLU A 437 11.43 -16.69 -5.18
N ASP A 438 12.11 -17.55 -4.42
CA ASP A 438 11.77 -17.86 -3.03
C ASP A 438 12.00 -16.65 -2.12
N TYR A 439 13.09 -15.92 -2.32
CA TYR A 439 13.36 -14.71 -1.54
C TYR A 439 12.34 -13.61 -1.84
N ARG A 440 11.98 -13.43 -3.12
CA ARG A 440 10.96 -12.48 -3.56
C ARG A 440 9.58 -12.84 -3.02
N ALA A 441 9.22 -14.13 -2.99
CA ALA A 441 7.99 -14.60 -2.37
C ALA A 441 7.99 -14.30 -0.86
N MET A 442 9.08 -14.57 -0.14
CA MET A 442 9.22 -14.23 1.28
C MET A 442 9.04 -12.73 1.54
N VAL A 443 9.60 -11.86 0.70
CA VAL A 443 9.39 -10.40 0.80
C VAL A 443 7.94 -10.03 0.46
N GLY A 444 7.38 -10.61 -0.60
CA GLY A 444 6.01 -10.41 -1.06
C GLY A 444 4.96 -10.73 0.01
N GLU A 445 5.20 -11.76 0.83
CA GLU A 445 4.33 -12.12 1.97
C GLU A 445 4.29 -11.06 3.09
N GLN A 446 5.28 -10.16 3.15
CA GLN A 446 5.33 -9.07 4.12
C GLN A 446 4.78 -7.75 3.58
N LEU A 447 4.54 -7.66 2.27
CA LEU A 447 3.97 -6.47 1.65
C LEU A 447 2.50 -6.31 2.05
N TYR A 448 2.04 -5.06 2.14
CA TYR A 448 0.65 -4.77 2.45
C TYR A 448 -0.28 -5.30 1.35
N HIS A 449 -1.19 -6.18 1.76
CA HIS A 449 -2.17 -6.83 0.90
C HIS A 449 -3.55 -6.82 1.58
N PRO A 450 -4.32 -5.71 1.44
CA PRO A 450 -5.67 -5.67 1.99
C PRO A 450 -6.57 -6.68 1.28
N PRO A 451 -7.57 -7.25 1.97
CA PRO A 451 -8.47 -8.21 1.35
C PRO A 451 -9.39 -7.54 0.32
N HIS A 452 -9.57 -8.16 -0.83
CA HIS A 452 -10.49 -7.68 -1.86
C HIS A 452 -11.92 -8.14 -1.56
N VAL A 453 -12.72 -7.25 -0.96
CA VAL A 453 -14.12 -7.52 -0.59
C VAL A 453 -15.04 -6.55 -1.33
N THR A 454 -16.10 -7.08 -1.93
CA THR A 454 -17.11 -6.28 -2.65
C THR A 454 -18.51 -6.60 -2.15
N VAL A 455 -19.43 -5.66 -2.34
CA VAL A 455 -20.86 -5.88 -2.08
C VAL A 455 -21.48 -6.59 -3.28
N ASP A 456 -22.22 -7.67 -3.01
CA ASP A 456 -23.04 -8.35 -4.02
C ASP A 456 -24.39 -7.64 -4.12
N LEU A 457 -24.55 -6.82 -5.16
CA LEU A 457 -25.74 -6.00 -5.38
C LEU A 457 -26.99 -6.80 -5.73
N GLU A 458 -26.85 -8.03 -6.21
CA GLU A 458 -28.00 -8.88 -6.56
C GLU A 458 -28.59 -9.55 -5.32
N ARG A 459 -27.73 -9.84 -4.33
CA ARG A 459 -28.10 -10.53 -3.08
C ARG A 459 -28.26 -9.59 -1.89
N THR A 460 -27.93 -8.32 -2.06
CA THR A 460 -28.12 -7.27 -1.07
C THR A 460 -29.50 -6.63 -1.25
N ASP A 461 -30.24 -6.52 -0.15
CA ASP A 461 -31.53 -5.83 -0.07
C ASP A 461 -31.62 -5.03 1.23
N GLY A 462 -32.72 -4.31 1.47
CA GLY A 462 -32.87 -3.45 2.65
C GLY A 462 -32.74 -4.17 4.00
N ASP A 463 -32.96 -5.48 4.07
CA ASP A 463 -32.89 -6.27 5.30
C ASP A 463 -31.55 -6.99 5.46
N ALA A 464 -30.80 -7.17 4.37
CA ALA A 464 -29.60 -7.99 4.32
C ALA A 464 -28.47 -7.42 3.44
N LEU A 465 -27.28 -7.27 4.03
CA LEU A 465 -26.05 -6.95 3.30
C LEU A 465 -25.29 -8.22 2.92
N TYR A 466 -24.95 -8.36 1.64
CA TYR A 466 -24.17 -9.49 1.15
C TYR A 466 -22.78 -9.04 0.67
N LEU A 467 -21.74 -9.59 1.29
CA LEU A 467 -20.35 -9.33 0.95
C LEU A 467 -19.70 -10.58 0.35
N LYS A 468 -18.89 -10.36 -0.69
CA LYS A 468 -18.10 -11.39 -1.35
C LYS A 468 -16.62 -11.03 -1.24
N HIS A 469 -15.86 -11.91 -0.58
CA HIS A 469 -14.41 -11.88 -0.63
C HIS A 469 -13.93 -12.58 -1.91
N HIS A 470 -13.18 -11.85 -2.75
CA HIS A 470 -12.51 -12.41 -3.92
C HIS A 470 -11.23 -13.09 -3.48
N PHE A 471 -11.23 -14.42 -3.48
CA PHE A 471 -10.11 -15.20 -2.94
C PHE A 471 -8.87 -15.13 -3.85
N GLU A 472 -7.81 -14.50 -3.36
CA GLU A 472 -6.54 -14.29 -4.06
C GLU A 472 -5.43 -15.26 -3.57
N GLY A 473 -5.82 -16.45 -3.11
CA GLY A 473 -4.90 -17.44 -2.52
C GLY A 473 -4.59 -17.20 -1.03
N LYS A 474 -5.07 -16.09 -0.45
CA LYS A 474 -4.91 -15.77 0.98
C LYS A 474 -6.29 -15.75 1.68
N PRO A 475 -6.52 -16.60 2.70
CA PRO A 475 -7.76 -16.55 3.46
C PRO A 475 -7.82 -15.30 4.34
N LEU A 476 -9.03 -14.87 4.70
CA LEU A 476 -9.20 -13.82 5.70
C LEU A 476 -8.70 -14.31 7.06
N VAL A 477 -8.12 -13.39 7.85
CA VAL A 477 -7.66 -13.69 9.20
C VAL A 477 -8.88 -13.89 10.12
N ARG A 478 -9.12 -15.14 10.52
CA ARG A 478 -10.33 -15.55 11.25
C ARG A 478 -10.62 -14.74 12.52
N GLU A 479 -9.57 -14.31 13.23
CA GLU A 479 -9.68 -13.55 14.47
C GLU A 479 -10.39 -12.20 14.30
N PHE A 480 -10.33 -11.60 13.10
CA PHE A 480 -10.97 -10.32 12.81
C PHE A 480 -12.42 -10.47 12.31
N ILE A 481 -12.80 -11.63 11.75
CA ILE A 481 -14.11 -11.83 11.09
C ILE A 481 -15.27 -11.47 12.03
N HIS A 482 -15.24 -11.95 13.27
CA HIS A 482 -16.35 -11.73 14.21
C HIS A 482 -16.61 -10.24 14.48
N ASN A 483 -15.55 -9.50 14.83
CA ASN A 483 -15.67 -8.09 15.19
C ASN A 483 -16.01 -7.21 13.98
N THR A 484 -15.41 -7.48 12.82
CA THR A 484 -15.73 -6.76 11.58
C THR A 484 -17.19 -7.00 11.15
N MET A 485 -17.66 -8.26 11.20
CA MET A 485 -19.05 -8.56 10.85
C MET A 485 -20.07 -7.98 11.84
N MET A 486 -19.72 -7.88 13.12
CA MET A 486 -20.55 -7.22 14.13
C MET A 486 -20.66 -5.72 13.85
N GLY A 487 -19.56 -5.07 13.47
CA GLY A 487 -19.59 -3.67 13.03
C GLY A 487 -20.42 -3.47 11.77
N LEU A 488 -20.29 -4.36 10.78
CA LEU A 488 -21.10 -4.33 9.56
C LEU A 488 -22.60 -4.50 9.85
N GLU A 489 -22.96 -5.44 10.72
CA GLU A 489 -24.36 -5.64 11.14
C GLU A 489 -24.94 -4.39 11.80
N TYR A 490 -24.17 -3.78 12.70
CA TYR A 490 -24.61 -2.55 13.36
C TYR A 490 -24.79 -1.39 12.37
N LEU A 491 -23.82 -1.19 11.47
CA LEU A 491 -23.84 -0.10 10.49
C LEU A 491 -24.89 -0.32 9.38
N TRP A 492 -25.22 -1.57 9.05
CA TRP A 492 -26.30 -1.87 8.10
C TRP A 492 -27.69 -1.77 8.76
N GLY A 493 -27.79 -2.14 10.03
CA GLY A 493 -29.07 -2.26 10.75
C GLY A 493 -29.86 -3.54 10.42
N GLY A 494 -29.22 -4.51 9.79
CA GLY A 494 -29.83 -5.77 9.35
C GLY A 494 -28.82 -6.91 9.29
N LYS A 495 -29.26 -8.06 8.80
CA LYS A 495 -28.40 -9.26 8.70
C LYS A 495 -27.22 -8.98 7.76
N THR A 496 -26.02 -9.45 8.11
CA THR A 496 -24.87 -9.37 7.21
C THR A 496 -24.30 -10.74 6.90
N MET A 497 -23.90 -10.92 5.65
CA MET A 497 -23.39 -12.18 5.12
C MET A 497 -22.04 -11.93 4.46
N LEU A 498 -21.07 -12.79 4.75
CA LEU A 498 -19.74 -12.73 4.15
C LEU A 498 -19.40 -14.11 3.57
N GLU A 499 -19.32 -14.16 2.24
CA GLU A 499 -18.85 -15.34 1.53
C GLU A 499 -17.33 -15.25 1.34
N THR A 500 -16.61 -16.29 1.75
CA THR A 500 -15.15 -16.35 1.67
C THR A 500 -14.65 -17.79 1.48
N THR A 501 -13.35 -17.95 1.29
CA THR A 501 -12.69 -19.26 1.13
C THR A 501 -11.70 -19.46 2.29
N GLU A 502 -11.70 -20.66 2.85
CA GLU A 502 -10.82 -21.05 3.95
C GLU A 502 -10.09 -22.35 3.66
N VAL A 503 -9.01 -22.59 4.39
CA VAL A 503 -8.31 -23.88 4.39
C VAL A 503 -9.23 -24.95 4.97
N GLN A 504 -9.48 -26.00 4.18
CA GLN A 504 -10.16 -27.23 4.61
C GLN A 504 -9.16 -28.19 5.24
N SER A 505 -8.06 -28.48 4.53
CA SER A 505 -7.01 -29.37 4.96
C SER A 505 -5.66 -28.94 4.35
N ILE A 506 -4.59 -29.30 5.05
CA ILE A 506 -3.21 -29.14 4.58
C ILE A 506 -2.60 -30.53 4.60
N GLN A 507 -2.35 -31.10 3.42
CA GLN A 507 -1.60 -32.34 3.31
C GLN A 507 -0.12 -31.99 3.23
N LYS A 508 0.62 -32.31 4.30
CA LYS A 508 2.08 -32.18 4.27
C LYS A 508 2.66 -33.43 3.61
N PRO A 509 3.70 -33.30 2.77
CA PRO A 509 4.41 -34.46 2.25
C PRO A 509 4.87 -35.36 3.39
N GLU A 510 4.72 -36.68 3.25
CA GLU A 510 5.19 -37.63 4.26
C GLU A 510 6.71 -37.46 4.45
N ARG A 511 7.11 -37.03 5.65
CA ARG A 511 8.52 -37.03 6.04
C ARG A 511 8.92 -38.47 6.33
N GLN A 512 9.91 -39.01 5.62
CA GLN A 512 10.51 -40.29 5.99
C GLN A 512 10.99 -40.22 7.45
N PRO A 513 10.65 -41.20 8.30
CA PRO A 513 11.11 -41.22 9.68
C PRO A 513 12.63 -41.33 9.72
N THR A 514 13.28 -40.40 10.41
CA THR A 514 14.72 -40.47 10.67
C THR A 514 14.99 -41.65 11.62
N LEU A 515 15.76 -42.63 11.15
CA LEU A 515 16.24 -43.74 11.98
C LEU A 515 17.10 -43.21 13.16
N PRO A 516 16.99 -43.81 14.36
CA PRO A 516 17.81 -43.40 15.50
C PRO A 516 19.31 -43.53 15.19
N GLY A 517 20.07 -42.45 15.34
CA GLY A 517 21.53 -42.44 15.19
C GLY A 517 22.05 -41.97 13.82
N MET A 518 21.20 -41.66 12.85
CA MET A 518 21.59 -40.99 11.60
C MET A 518 21.44 -39.47 11.73
N PRO A 519 22.37 -38.64 11.17
CA PRO A 519 22.11 -37.21 11.03
C PRO A 519 20.83 -37.03 10.20
N ALA A 520 19.90 -36.20 10.68
CA ALA A 520 18.68 -35.88 9.95
C ALA A 520 19.07 -35.43 8.53
N ALA A 521 18.62 -36.16 7.52
CA ALA A 521 18.78 -35.75 6.14
C ALA A 521 18.17 -34.34 5.99
N ILE A 522 18.91 -33.43 5.35
CA ILE A 522 18.35 -32.17 4.90
C ILE A 522 17.22 -32.56 3.94
N PRO A 523 15.95 -32.20 4.21
CA PRO A 523 14.85 -32.62 3.35
C PRO A 523 15.08 -32.12 1.93
N ASP A 524 14.90 -32.99 0.93
CA ASP A 524 14.58 -32.54 -0.43
C ASP A 524 13.15 -31.96 -0.38
N ASP A 525 13.08 -30.68 -0.04
CA ASP A 525 11.87 -29.91 0.26
C ASP A 525 11.23 -29.34 -1.04
N GLU A 526 11.19 -30.11 -2.13
CA GLU A 526 10.55 -29.66 -3.38
C GLU A 526 9.03 -29.84 -3.40
N ALA A 527 8.46 -30.64 -2.48
CA ALA A 527 7.02 -30.84 -2.43
C ALA A 527 6.35 -29.78 -1.53
N GLU A 528 5.72 -28.78 -2.15
CA GLU A 528 4.85 -27.85 -1.42
C GLU A 528 3.66 -28.60 -0.80
N PRO A 529 3.21 -28.20 0.40
CA PRO A 529 2.02 -28.80 1.00
C PRO A 529 0.81 -28.58 0.11
N GLU A 530 0.06 -29.65 -0.17
CA GLU A 530 -1.18 -29.55 -0.93
C GLU A 530 -2.27 -28.99 -0.02
N ILE A 531 -2.77 -27.80 -0.35
CA ILE A 531 -3.81 -27.12 0.41
C ILE A 531 -5.14 -27.32 -0.30
N THR A 532 -6.11 -27.94 0.39
CA THR A 532 -7.49 -28.01 -0.08
C THR A 532 -8.29 -26.85 0.49
N TRP A 533 -9.00 -26.14 -0.39
CA TRP A 533 -9.80 -24.97 -0.05
C TRP A 533 -11.30 -25.31 0.00
N GLN A 534 -12.03 -24.67 0.91
CA GLN A 534 -13.49 -24.78 1.01
C GLN A 534 -14.14 -23.40 1.05
N ARG A 535 -15.29 -23.25 0.38
CA ARG A 535 -16.10 -22.03 0.46
C ARG A 535 -16.95 -22.06 1.73
N VAL A 536 -17.05 -20.90 2.37
CA VAL A 536 -17.77 -20.73 3.62
C VAL A 536 -18.61 -19.46 3.56
N LEU A 537 -19.75 -19.51 4.22
CA LEU A 537 -20.62 -18.38 4.42
C LEU A 537 -20.68 -18.08 5.91
N TYR A 538 -20.18 -16.92 6.27
CA TYR A 538 -20.43 -16.34 7.58
C TYR A 538 -21.73 -15.53 7.54
N SER A 539 -22.52 -15.63 8.60
CA SER A 539 -23.75 -14.85 8.77
C SER A 539 -23.78 -14.25 10.17
N MET A 540 -23.91 -12.94 10.27
CA MET A 540 -24.10 -12.20 11.51
C MET A 540 -25.56 -11.76 11.60
N LYS A 541 -26.22 -12.15 12.70
CA LYS A 541 -27.56 -11.70 13.04
C LYS A 541 -27.74 -11.67 14.55
N ASP A 542 -28.35 -10.62 15.07
CA ASP A 542 -28.54 -10.36 16.49
C ASP A 542 -27.22 -10.48 17.28
N ARG A 543 -26.12 -9.98 16.69
CA ARG A 543 -24.73 -10.07 17.22
C ARG A 543 -24.22 -11.51 17.40
N LYS A 544 -24.83 -12.48 16.75
CA LYS A 544 -24.40 -13.88 16.75
C LYS A 544 -23.84 -14.25 15.39
N LEU A 545 -22.57 -14.65 15.39
CA LEU A 545 -21.89 -15.16 14.20
C LEU A 545 -22.22 -16.65 14.03
N SER A 546 -22.63 -17.01 12.81
CA SER A 546 -22.78 -18.39 12.37
C SER A 546 -21.91 -18.64 11.13
N ARG A 547 -21.49 -19.90 10.94
CA ARG A 547 -20.62 -20.33 9.84
C ARG A 547 -21.23 -21.57 9.18
N GLY A 548 -21.44 -21.52 7.87
CA GLY A 548 -21.85 -22.65 7.04
C GLY A 548 -20.84 -22.92 5.93
N VAL A 549 -20.75 -24.17 5.46
CA VAL A 549 -20.03 -24.52 4.22
C VAL A 549 -20.99 -24.33 3.05
N VAL A 550 -20.52 -23.75 1.95
CA VAL A 550 -21.32 -23.42 0.76
C VAL A 550 -21.16 -24.49 -0.32
#